data_AF-A0A150GEM6-F1
#
_entry.id   AF-A0A150GEM6-F1
#
_cell.length_a   1.000
_cell.length_b   1.000
_cell.length_c   1.000
_cell.angle_alpha   90.00
_cell.angle_beta   90.00
_cell.angle_gamma   90.00
#
_symmetry.space_group_name_H-M   'P 1'
#
loop_
_entity.id
_entity.type
_entity.pdbx_description
1 polymer ?
#
loop_
_entity_poly.entity_id
_entity_poly.type
_entity_poly.pdbx_seq_one_letter_code
_entity_poly.pdbx_strand_id
1 'polypeptide(L)'
;MEKRGMDCCLVFFRFINFMTAMSAMLCLVAFSMAIVVGPPFTDRANVKAQLLRMYGVVWAAGLVLIETEWEWLMQLCRIMEFWFARGVCQAFLAVMTLELVYSSGNSDFDKSVRLYRTVSGMCLLGCSGFYILGGILCLGTLRNARYKRFTERLRVERDLESLEKQREELSRLLAVYTKE
;
A
#
# COMPACT_ATOMS: atom_id res chain seq x y z
N MET A 1 15.72 11.37 -18.66
CA MET A 1 15.57 11.71 -17.21
C MET A 1 14.46 10.94 -16.51
N GLU A 2 13.43 10.43 -17.20
CA GLU A 2 12.28 9.72 -16.58
C GLU A 2 12.63 8.36 -15.92
N LYS A 3 13.66 7.64 -16.39
CA LYS A 3 14.11 6.37 -15.77
C LYS A 3 14.65 6.55 -14.34
N ARG A 4 15.41 7.63 -14.08
CA ARG A 4 16.10 7.85 -12.79
C ARG A 4 15.13 8.20 -11.65
N GLY A 5 13.97 8.80 -11.95
CA GLY A 5 12.93 9.08 -10.95
C GLY A 5 12.16 7.82 -10.51
N MET A 6 12.02 6.83 -11.39
CA MET A 6 11.32 5.58 -11.08
C MET A 6 12.11 4.71 -10.09
N ASP A 7 13.44 4.74 -10.19
CA ASP A 7 14.34 4.02 -9.27
C ASP A 7 14.33 4.63 -7.86
N CYS A 8 14.36 5.97 -7.74
CA CYS A 8 14.25 6.65 -6.44
C CYS A 8 12.91 6.38 -5.74
N CYS A 9 11.80 6.41 -6.50
CA CYS A 9 10.49 6.07 -5.97
C CYS A 9 10.47 4.62 -5.47
N LEU A 10 11.00 3.67 -6.24
CA LEU A 10 11.01 2.25 -5.87
C LEU A 10 11.79 1.98 -4.57
N VAL A 11 12.94 2.64 -4.39
CA VAL A 11 13.75 2.56 -3.15
C VAL A 11 12.99 3.15 -1.97
N PHE A 12 12.35 4.31 -2.15
CA PHE A 12 11.53 4.94 -1.12
C PHE A 12 10.35 4.06 -0.70
N PHE A 13 9.71 3.39 -1.66
CA PHE A 13 8.64 2.44 -1.38
C PHE A 13 9.11 1.26 -0.55
N ARG A 14 10.23 0.63 -0.94
CA ARG A 14 10.79 -0.49 -0.19
C ARG A 14 11.16 -0.11 1.24
N PHE A 15 11.63 1.12 1.46
CA PHE A 15 11.90 1.65 2.81
C PHE A 15 10.63 1.85 3.63
N ILE A 16 9.57 2.37 3.03
CA ILE A 16 8.27 2.53 3.69
C ILE A 16 7.69 1.16 4.06
N ASN A 17 7.72 0.17 3.17
CA ASN A 17 7.23 -1.19 3.46
C ASN A 17 7.97 -1.79 4.67
N PHE A 18 9.29 -1.59 4.76
CA PHE A 18 10.08 -2.01 5.92
C PHE A 18 9.63 -1.32 7.22
N MET A 19 9.38 -0.01 7.18
CA MET A 19 8.88 0.75 8.33
C MET A 19 7.47 0.30 8.75
N THR A 20 6.61 -0.02 7.78
CA THR A 20 5.27 -0.53 8.04
C THR A 20 5.32 -1.90 8.70
N ALA A 21 6.17 -2.81 8.21
CA ALA A 21 6.38 -4.12 8.84
C ALA A 21 6.84 -4.00 10.30
N MET A 22 7.78 -3.09 10.59
CA MET A 22 8.21 -2.81 11.97
C MET A 22 7.07 -2.27 12.84
N SER A 23 6.26 -1.36 12.30
CA SER A 23 5.10 -0.81 13.01
C SER A 23 4.04 -1.87 13.31
N ALA A 24 3.78 -2.78 12.36
CA ALA A 24 2.81 -3.85 12.50
C ALA A 24 3.26 -4.86 13.57
N MET A 25 4.55 -5.22 13.60
CA MET A 25 5.11 -6.06 14.65
C MET A 25 4.95 -5.42 16.04
N LEU A 26 5.26 -4.14 16.18
CA LEU A 26 5.07 -3.40 17.44
C LEU A 26 3.60 -3.40 17.90
N CYS A 27 2.66 -3.24 16.96
CA CYS A 27 1.23 -3.30 17.27
C CYS A 27 0.81 -4.69 17.75
N LEU A 28 1.29 -5.74 17.10
CA LEU A 28 0.99 -7.12 17.48
C LEU A 28 1.48 -7.44 18.91
N VAL A 29 2.68 -6.96 19.26
CA VAL A 29 3.22 -7.07 20.62
C VAL A 29 2.38 -6.28 21.63
N ALA A 30 1.93 -5.08 21.27
CA ALA A 30 1.09 -4.26 22.15
C ALA A 30 -0.29 -4.89 22.40
N PHE A 31 -0.90 -5.49 21.37
CA PHE A 31 -2.18 -6.19 21.48
C PHE A 31 -2.09 -7.48 22.28
N SER A 32 -1.00 -8.24 22.13
CA SER A 32 -0.77 -9.46 22.91
C SER A 32 -0.51 -9.16 24.39
N MET A 33 0.31 -8.15 24.70
CA MET A 33 0.50 -7.66 26.08
C MET A 33 -0.81 -7.22 26.73
N ALA A 34 -1.70 -6.56 25.97
CA ALA A 34 -3.01 -6.13 26.45
C ALA A 34 -3.96 -7.29 26.81
N ILE A 35 -3.79 -8.45 26.20
CA ILE A 35 -4.55 -9.67 26.54
C ILE A 35 -4.00 -10.29 27.82
N VAL A 36 -2.67 -10.41 27.91
CA VAL A 36 -2.00 -11.06 29.05
C VAL A 36 -2.24 -10.28 30.36
N VAL A 37 -2.30 -8.95 30.29
CA VAL A 37 -2.44 -8.06 31.47
C VAL A 37 -3.89 -7.60 31.69
N GLY A 38 -4.83 -8.04 30.85
CA GLY A 38 -6.23 -7.59 30.91
C GLY A 38 -7.03 -8.15 32.11
N PRO A 39 -8.00 -7.40 32.65
CA PRO A 39 -8.85 -7.89 33.73
C PRO A 39 -9.71 -9.10 33.27
N PRO A 40 -10.00 -10.06 34.16
CA PRO A 40 -10.75 -11.27 33.83
C PRO A 40 -12.22 -10.97 33.44
N PHE A 41 -12.80 -11.90 32.68
CA PHE A 41 -14.17 -11.88 32.15
C PHE A 41 -15.23 -11.92 33.27
N THR A 42 -15.44 -10.83 34.00
CA THR A 42 -16.41 -10.80 35.09
C THR A 42 -17.71 -10.07 34.74
N ASP A 43 -17.73 -9.22 33.70
CA ASP A 43 -18.91 -8.36 33.44
C ASP A 43 -19.29 -8.23 31.96
N ARG A 44 -20.59 -8.11 31.64
CA ARG A 44 -21.08 -8.07 30.24
C ARG A 44 -20.55 -6.88 29.44
N ALA A 45 -20.25 -5.77 30.11
CA ALA A 45 -19.61 -4.60 29.49
C ALA A 45 -18.16 -4.91 29.05
N ASN A 46 -17.46 -5.79 29.78
CA ASN A 46 -16.10 -6.21 29.46
C ASN A 46 -16.06 -7.21 28.30
N VAL A 47 -17.13 -7.97 28.05
CA VAL A 47 -17.22 -8.93 26.94
C VAL A 47 -17.07 -8.24 25.58
N LYS A 48 -17.74 -7.10 25.37
CA LYS A 48 -17.63 -6.33 24.10
C LYS A 48 -16.22 -5.79 23.90
N ALA A 49 -15.62 -5.23 24.95
CA ALA A 49 -14.25 -4.71 24.92
C ALA A 49 -13.22 -5.82 24.64
N GLN A 50 -13.43 -7.01 25.21
CA GLN A 50 -12.53 -8.15 25.05
C GLN A 50 -12.65 -8.82 23.67
N LEU A 51 -13.87 -8.85 23.11
CA LEU A 51 -14.11 -9.28 21.73
C LEU A 51 -13.39 -8.34 20.74
N LEU A 52 -13.51 -7.02 20.93
CA LEU A 52 -12.84 -6.03 20.09
C LEU A 52 -11.30 -6.16 20.16
N ARG A 53 -10.74 -6.48 21.34
CA ARG A 53 -9.30 -6.79 21.49
C ARG A 53 -8.89 -8.04 20.71
N MET A 54 -9.69 -9.10 20.76
CA MET A 54 -9.42 -10.33 20.04
C MET A 54 -9.47 -10.13 18.51
N TYR A 55 -10.46 -9.38 18.03
CA TYR A 55 -10.51 -8.96 16.63
C TYR A 55 -9.31 -8.11 16.23
N GLY A 56 -8.87 -7.18 17.09
CA GLY A 56 -7.67 -6.38 16.86
C GLY A 56 -6.40 -7.22 16.68
N VAL A 57 -6.24 -8.30 17.46
CA VAL A 57 -5.09 -9.22 17.32
C VAL A 57 -5.14 -9.98 16.01
N VAL A 58 -6.30 -10.51 15.64
CA VAL A 58 -6.48 -11.22 14.36
C VAL A 58 -6.21 -10.28 13.18
N TRP A 59 -6.69 -9.05 13.26
CA TRP A 59 -6.44 -8.02 12.25
C TRP A 59 -4.96 -7.64 12.18
N ALA A 60 -4.30 -7.41 13.31
CA ALA A 60 -2.87 -7.09 13.37
C ALA A 60 -2.01 -8.24 12.83
N ALA A 61 -2.34 -9.48 13.17
CA ALA A 61 -1.68 -10.67 12.62
C ALA A 61 -1.91 -10.79 11.11
N GLY A 62 -3.13 -10.55 10.63
CA GLY A 62 -3.42 -10.47 9.20
C GLY A 62 -2.57 -9.41 8.50
N LEU A 63 -2.42 -8.23 9.10
CA LEU A 63 -1.60 -7.15 8.58
C LEU A 63 -0.11 -7.52 8.50
N VAL A 64 0.42 -8.21 9.53
CA VAL A 64 1.79 -8.75 9.48
C VAL A 64 1.94 -9.76 8.35
N LEU A 65 0.97 -10.67 8.17
CA LEU A 65 1.00 -11.66 7.09
C LEU A 65 0.98 -11.00 5.69
N ILE A 66 0.20 -9.93 5.54
CA ILE A 66 0.14 -9.11 4.33
C ILE A 66 1.49 -8.44 4.05
N GLU A 67 2.09 -7.83 5.07
CA GLU A 67 3.40 -7.14 4.98
C GLU A 67 4.55 -8.11 4.69
N THR A 68 4.47 -9.35 5.20
CA THR A 68 5.43 -10.42 4.89
C THR A 68 5.25 -11.04 3.51
N GLU A 69 4.35 -10.50 2.68
CA GLU A 69 4.10 -10.93 1.30
C GLU A 69 3.86 -12.44 1.18
N TRP A 70 3.08 -13.00 2.11
CA TRP A 70 2.84 -14.44 2.13
C TRP A 70 2.16 -14.89 0.83
N GLU A 71 2.82 -15.76 0.07
CA GLU A 71 2.43 -16.11 -1.31
C GLU A 71 0.98 -16.63 -1.40
N TRP A 72 0.53 -17.39 -0.39
CA TRP A 72 -0.83 -17.90 -0.29
C TRP A 72 -1.89 -16.79 -0.10
N LEU A 73 -1.58 -15.76 0.67
CA LEU A 73 -2.51 -14.65 0.94
C LEU A 73 -2.61 -13.71 -0.27
N MET A 74 -1.49 -13.51 -0.97
CA MET A 74 -1.43 -12.74 -2.22
C MET A 74 -2.25 -13.39 -3.35
N GLN A 75 -2.32 -14.73 -3.39
CA GLN A 75 -3.21 -15.45 -4.29
C GLN A 75 -4.69 -15.26 -3.95
N LEU A 76 -5.06 -15.24 -2.66
CA LEU A 76 -6.44 -15.12 -2.20
C LEU A 76 -6.99 -13.70 -2.33
N CYS A 77 -6.11 -12.69 -2.20
CA CYS A 77 -6.47 -11.29 -2.31
C CYS A 77 -5.57 -10.55 -3.32
N ARG A 78 -5.83 -10.73 -4.62
CA ARG A 78 -5.18 -9.99 -5.72
C ARG A 78 -5.31 -8.46 -5.59
N ILE A 79 -6.31 -7.99 -4.86
CA ILE A 79 -6.52 -6.57 -4.52
C ILE A 79 -5.44 -6.05 -3.55
N MET A 80 -4.80 -6.90 -2.76
CA MET A 80 -3.73 -6.51 -1.82
C MET A 80 -2.37 -6.25 -2.48
N GLU A 81 -2.22 -6.54 -3.78
CA GLU A 81 -1.10 -6.01 -4.58
C GLU A 81 -1.16 -4.48 -4.69
N PHE A 82 -2.36 -3.89 -4.50
CA PHE A 82 -2.48 -2.45 -4.45
C PHE A 82 -2.02 -1.90 -3.10
N TRP A 83 -1.00 -1.03 -3.16
CA TRP A 83 -0.50 -0.25 -2.04
C TRP A 83 -1.61 0.54 -1.33
N PHE A 84 -2.58 1.04 -2.09
CA PHE A 84 -3.76 1.69 -1.53
C PHE A 84 -4.54 0.78 -0.57
N ALA A 85 -4.74 -0.49 -0.93
CA ALA A 85 -5.45 -1.45 -0.10
C ALA A 85 -4.70 -1.71 1.22
N ARG A 86 -3.36 -1.84 1.18
CA ARG A 86 -2.52 -1.99 2.40
C ARG A 86 -2.66 -0.78 3.33
N GLY A 87 -2.60 0.44 2.78
CA GLY A 87 -2.78 1.68 3.57
C GLY A 87 -4.17 1.81 4.19
N VAL A 88 -5.22 1.38 3.47
CA VAL A 88 -6.59 1.36 4.00
C VAL A 88 -6.75 0.34 5.14
N CYS A 89 -6.15 -0.84 5.01
CA CYS A 89 -6.11 -1.84 6.07
C CYS A 89 -5.41 -1.31 7.33
N GLN A 90 -4.29 -0.59 7.16
CA GLN A 90 -3.54 0.00 8.26
C GLN A 90 -4.32 1.14 8.94
N ALA A 91 -5.02 1.98 8.17
CA ALA A 91 -5.91 3.00 8.70
C ALA A 91 -7.08 2.38 9.49
N PHE A 92 -7.66 1.29 8.99
CA PHE A 92 -8.73 0.56 9.70
C PHE A 92 -8.24 0.02 11.05
N LEU A 93 -7.06 -0.62 11.09
CA LEU A 93 -6.45 -1.08 12.35
C LEU A 93 -6.20 0.08 13.32
N ALA A 94 -5.79 1.24 12.82
CA ALA A 94 -5.55 2.42 13.65
C ALA A 94 -6.85 2.95 14.29
N VAL A 95 -7.94 3.00 13.54
CA VAL A 95 -9.27 3.39 14.05
C VAL A 95 -9.73 2.40 15.12
N MET A 96 -9.59 1.09 14.88
CA MET A 96 -9.93 0.05 15.86
C MET A 96 -9.08 0.17 17.15
N THR A 97 -7.81 0.52 17.01
CA THR A 97 -6.92 0.77 18.14
C THR A 97 -7.41 1.97 18.96
N LEU A 98 -7.90 3.03 18.30
CA LEU A 98 -8.42 4.24 18.95
C LEU A 98 -9.74 3.99 19.69
N GLU A 99 -10.65 3.18 19.15
CA GLU A 99 -11.88 2.81 19.86
C GLU A 99 -11.57 2.03 21.15
N LEU A 100 -10.56 1.16 21.12
CA LEU A 100 -10.09 0.41 22.28
C LEU A 100 -9.47 1.31 23.37
N VAL A 101 -8.94 2.49 23.00
CA VAL A 101 -8.48 3.51 23.95
C VAL A 101 -9.67 4.15 24.67
N TYR A 102 -10.74 4.45 23.94
CA TYR A 102 -11.91 5.11 24.48
C TYR A 102 -12.68 4.21 25.46
N SER A 103 -12.72 2.90 25.18
CA SER A 103 -13.45 1.91 26.00
C SER A 103 -12.70 1.39 27.24
N SER A 104 -11.42 1.73 27.45
CA SER A 104 -10.67 1.26 28.63
C SER A 104 -11.15 1.93 29.93
N GLY A 105 -11.05 1.22 31.05
CA GLY A 105 -11.52 1.67 32.37
C GLY A 105 -10.60 2.72 33.02
N ASN A 106 -10.98 3.18 34.21
CA ASN A 106 -10.36 4.32 34.91
C ASN A 106 -9.22 3.93 35.87
N SER A 107 -8.49 2.84 35.62
CA SER A 107 -7.35 2.42 36.45
C SER A 107 -6.04 3.08 36.00
N ASP A 108 -5.12 3.31 36.94
CA ASP A 108 -3.85 4.02 36.66
C ASP A 108 -2.95 3.29 35.64
N PHE A 109 -2.99 1.96 35.61
CA PHE A 109 -2.30 1.15 34.60
C PHE A 109 -2.96 1.25 33.21
N ASP A 110 -4.28 1.46 33.16
CA ASP A 110 -4.99 1.73 31.92
C ASP A 110 -4.57 3.09 31.34
N LYS A 111 -4.15 4.04 32.17
CA LYS A 111 -3.76 5.40 31.73
C LYS A 111 -2.47 5.38 30.88
N SER A 112 -1.46 4.63 31.28
CA SER A 112 -0.21 4.49 30.52
C SER A 112 -0.41 3.69 29.24
N VAL A 113 -1.19 2.60 29.29
CA VAL A 113 -1.57 1.80 28.12
C VAL A 113 -2.43 2.61 27.14
N ARG A 114 -3.34 3.44 27.66
CA ARG A 114 -4.18 4.37 26.88
C ARG A 114 -3.29 5.37 26.14
N LEU A 115 -2.32 5.96 26.82
CA LEU A 115 -1.41 6.93 26.21
C LEU A 115 -0.56 6.30 25.11
N TYR A 116 -0.03 5.08 25.35
CA TYR A 116 0.73 4.33 24.35
C TYR A 116 -0.12 4.01 23.11
N ARG A 117 -1.35 3.52 23.30
CA ARG A 117 -2.25 3.22 22.17
C ARG A 117 -2.70 4.46 21.40
N THR A 118 -2.92 5.59 22.07
CA THR A 118 -3.26 6.85 21.39
C THR A 118 -2.09 7.33 20.52
N VAL A 119 -0.87 7.32 21.06
CA VAL A 119 0.33 7.70 20.31
C VAL A 119 0.55 6.74 19.14
N SER A 120 0.48 5.43 19.40
CA SER A 120 0.59 4.40 18.35
C SER A 120 -0.49 4.59 17.28
N GLY A 121 -1.74 4.84 17.66
CA GLY A 121 -2.85 5.05 16.73
C GLY A 121 -2.68 6.30 15.85
N MET A 122 -2.22 7.41 16.43
CA MET A 122 -1.93 8.64 15.68
C MET A 122 -0.73 8.47 14.74
N CYS A 123 0.33 7.77 15.18
CA CYS A 123 1.46 7.42 14.34
C CYS A 123 1.03 6.50 13.17
N LEU A 124 0.21 5.48 13.44
CA LEU A 124 -0.34 4.59 12.42
C LEU A 124 -1.22 5.35 11.42
N LEU A 125 -2.10 6.25 11.88
CA LEU A 125 -2.93 7.07 10.98
C LEU A 125 -2.07 7.98 10.10
N GLY A 126 -1.06 8.64 10.68
CA GLY A 126 -0.12 9.45 9.93
C GLY A 126 0.63 8.64 8.88
N CYS A 127 1.24 7.52 9.28
CA CYS A 127 1.95 6.61 8.38
C CYS A 127 1.04 6.07 7.26
N SER A 128 -0.18 5.65 7.60
CA SER A 128 -1.15 5.15 6.63
C SER A 128 -1.55 6.24 5.62
N GLY A 129 -1.72 7.48 6.08
CA GLY A 129 -2.00 8.62 5.22
C GLY A 129 -0.89 8.87 4.20
N PHE A 130 0.37 8.91 4.66
CA PHE A 130 1.53 9.01 3.77
C PHE A 130 1.65 7.81 2.82
N TYR A 131 1.30 6.61 3.28
CA TYR A 131 1.30 5.39 2.48
C TYR A 131 0.27 5.46 1.34
N ILE A 132 -0.94 5.91 1.64
CA ILE A 132 -2.02 6.11 0.66
C ILE A 132 -1.63 7.19 -0.35
N LEU A 133 -1.12 8.33 0.11
CA LEU A 133 -0.64 9.42 -0.74
C LEU A 133 0.48 8.94 -1.67
N GLY A 134 1.48 8.25 -1.14
CA GLY A 134 2.57 7.65 -1.90
C GLY A 134 2.09 6.63 -2.93
N GLY A 135 1.15 5.76 -2.53
CA GLY A 135 0.53 4.79 -3.42
C GLY A 135 -0.24 5.44 -4.57
N ILE A 136 -1.03 6.49 -4.30
CA ILE A 136 -1.77 7.24 -5.32
C ILE A 136 -0.81 7.98 -6.27
N LEU A 137 0.19 8.67 -5.74
CA LEU A 137 1.19 9.40 -6.53
C LEU A 137 2.03 8.44 -7.40
N CYS A 138 2.37 7.25 -6.89
CA CYS A 138 3.15 6.28 -7.65
C CYS A 138 2.34 5.46 -8.65
N LEU A 139 1.10 5.09 -8.32
CA LEU A 139 0.18 4.54 -9.31
C LEU A 139 -0.09 5.57 -10.41
N GLY A 140 -0.22 6.85 -10.06
CA GLY A 140 -0.35 7.95 -11.00
C GLY A 140 0.85 8.05 -11.95
N THR A 141 2.07 8.06 -11.44
CA THR A 141 3.29 8.12 -12.25
C THR A 141 3.53 6.86 -13.07
N LEU A 142 3.29 5.67 -12.52
CA LEU A 142 3.42 4.40 -13.25
C LEU A 142 2.36 4.28 -14.36
N ARG A 143 1.13 4.71 -14.08
CA ARG A 143 0.05 4.77 -15.08
C ARG A 143 0.41 5.76 -16.18
N ASN A 144 0.94 6.93 -15.83
CA ASN A 144 1.36 7.94 -16.80
C ASN A 144 2.55 7.45 -17.65
N ALA A 145 3.51 6.74 -17.06
CA ALA A 145 4.64 6.14 -17.78
C ALA A 145 4.19 5.03 -18.74
N ARG A 146 3.25 4.16 -18.33
CA ARG A 146 2.65 3.16 -19.24
C ARG A 146 1.88 3.83 -20.37
N TYR A 147 1.12 4.88 -20.07
CA TYR A 147 0.36 5.64 -21.04
C TYR A 147 1.30 6.26 -22.10
N LYS A 148 2.38 6.92 -21.68
CA LYS A 148 3.41 7.44 -22.59
C LYS A 148 4.02 6.37 -23.49
N ARG A 149 4.39 5.21 -22.95
CA ARG A 149 4.93 4.09 -23.75
C ARG A 149 3.94 3.56 -24.78
N PHE A 150 2.65 3.54 -24.45
CA PHE A 150 1.60 3.13 -25.38
C PHE A 150 1.44 4.15 -26.51
N THR A 151 1.45 5.46 -26.19
CA THR A 151 1.39 6.53 -27.18
C THR A 151 2.64 6.60 -28.06
N GLU A 152 3.83 6.34 -27.52
CA GLU A 152 5.07 6.28 -28.30
C GLU A 152 5.06 5.13 -29.31
N ARG A 153 4.57 3.94 -28.92
CA ARG A 153 4.45 2.81 -29.87
C ARG A 153 3.52 3.13 -31.04
N LEU A 154 2.38 3.77 -30.76
CA LEU A 154 1.45 4.22 -31.79
C LEU A 154 2.04 5.31 -32.72
N ARG A 155 2.97 6.13 -32.22
CA ARG A 155 3.69 7.11 -33.05
C ARG A 155 4.70 6.42 -33.96
N VAL A 156 5.46 5.46 -33.44
CA VAL A 156 6.46 4.70 -34.22
C VAL A 156 5.81 3.92 -35.36
N GLU A 157 4.64 3.32 -35.15
CA GLU A 157 3.88 2.66 -36.23
C GLU A 157 3.48 3.63 -37.35
N ARG A 158 2.96 4.82 -36.99
CA ARG A 158 2.56 5.84 -37.98
C ARG A 158 3.75 6.37 -38.77
N ASP A 159 4.88 6.58 -38.11
CA ASP A 159 6.10 7.06 -38.75
C ASP A 159 6.64 6.01 -39.73
N LEU A 160 6.54 4.72 -39.40
CA LEU A 160 6.87 3.60 -40.29
C LEU A 160 6.03 3.61 -41.56
N GLU A 161 4.70 3.74 -41.44
CA GLU A 161 3.80 3.81 -42.61
C GLU A 161 4.14 4.99 -43.53
N SER A 162 4.53 6.14 -42.96
CA SER A 162 4.91 7.31 -43.76
C SER A 162 6.21 7.10 -44.54
N LEU A 163 7.19 6.39 -43.95
CA LEU A 163 8.47 6.08 -44.60
C LEU A 163 8.31 5.06 -45.72
N GLU A 164 7.43 4.07 -45.55
CA GLU A 164 7.12 3.09 -46.61
C GLU A 164 6.51 3.77 -47.84
N LYS A 165 5.57 4.71 -47.64
CA LYS A 165 4.99 5.50 -48.75
C LYS A 165 6.04 6.32 -49.50
N GLN A 166 6.93 7.01 -48.78
CA GLN A 166 8.00 7.76 -49.42
C GLN A 166 8.98 6.84 -50.18
N ARG A 167 9.25 5.64 -49.65
CA ARG A 167 10.05 4.62 -50.34
C ARG A 167 9.39 4.16 -51.64
N GLU A 168 8.08 3.90 -51.64
CA GLU A 168 7.33 3.53 -52.84
C GLU A 168 7.33 4.64 -53.90
N GLU A 169 7.15 5.90 -53.50
CA GLU A 169 7.21 7.04 -54.41
C GLU A 169 8.60 7.17 -55.05
N LEU A 170 9.67 7.06 -54.25
CA LEU A 170 11.05 7.18 -54.76
C LEU A 170 11.42 6.04 -55.71
N SER A 171 10.98 4.82 -55.40
CA SER A 171 11.25 3.64 -56.24
C SER A 171 10.49 3.69 -57.56
N ARG A 172 9.25 4.23 -57.59
CA ARG A 172 8.54 4.51 -58.84
C ARG A 172 9.27 5.52 -59.71
N LEU A 173 9.77 6.62 -59.12
CA LEU A 173 10.54 7.63 -59.86
C LEU A 173 11.83 7.06 -60.47
N LEU A 174 12.59 6.26 -59.71
CA LEU A 174 13.80 5.60 -60.21
C LEU A 174 13.51 4.59 -61.33
N ALA A 175 12.41 3.84 -61.24
CA ALA A 175 12.02 2.89 -62.27
C ALA A 175 11.61 3.56 -63.59
N VAL A 176 11.08 4.79 -63.54
CA VAL A 176 10.80 5.61 -64.72
C VAL A 176 12.11 6.10 -65.34
N TYR A 177 13.02 6.67 -64.53
CA TYR A 177 14.28 7.24 -65.01
C TYR A 177 15.26 6.20 -65.60
N THR A 178 15.20 4.95 -65.14
CA THR A 178 16.08 3.87 -65.64
C THR A 178 15.64 3.30 -67.00
N LYS A 179 14.44 3.66 -67.49
CA LYS A 179 13.90 3.19 -68.78
C LYS A 179 14.16 4.14 -69.96
N GLU A 180 14.63 5.35 -69.69
CA GLU A 180 15.17 6.28 -70.70
C GLU A 180 16.66 6.01 -70.94
#